data_AF-A0A1X0S424-F1
#
_entry.id   AF-A0A1X0S424-F1
#
_cell.length_a   1.000
_cell.length_b   1.000
_cell.length_c   1.000
_cell.angle_alpha   90.00
_cell.angle_beta   90.00
_cell.angle_gamma   90.00
#
_symmetry.space_group_name_H-M   'P 1'
#
loop_
_entity.id
_entity.type
_entity.pdbx_description
1 polymer ?
#
loop_
_entity_poly.entity_id
_entity_poly.type
_entity_poly.pdbx_seq_one_letter_code
_entity_poly.pdbx_strand_id
1 'polypeptide(L)'
;RIRTTSLEEYYHLCNYNLATRRRKEHQECHLDEVKYISELPTLKTAHLTSFLLAASTCLQNYQRIHNYYCQDKWSQKSKFKTYINKQKGTKEIVKRLFDNSKKYDKTSAVGAKNQNPVKSKHVPLSPLN
;
A
#
# COMPACT_ATOMS: atom_id res chain seq x y z
N ARG A 1 8.80 21.63 -16.05
CA ARG A 1 8.07 21.42 -14.77
C ARG A 1 8.46 20.05 -14.23
N ILE A 2 9.21 19.98 -13.13
CA ILE A 2 9.51 18.71 -12.45
C ILE A 2 8.19 18.21 -11.85
N ARG A 3 7.68 17.07 -12.33
CA ARG A 3 6.49 16.45 -11.74
C ARG A 3 6.94 15.67 -10.51
N THR A 4 6.65 16.21 -9.34
CA THR A 4 6.76 15.49 -8.06
C THR A 4 5.45 14.77 -7.83
N THR A 5 5.47 13.44 -7.76
CA THR A 5 4.32 12.67 -7.25
C THR A 5 4.35 12.76 -5.74
N SER A 6 3.37 13.42 -5.14
CA SER A 6 3.25 13.46 -3.68
C SER A 6 2.85 12.10 -3.14
N LEU A 7 3.13 11.87 -1.86
CA LEU A 7 2.68 10.66 -1.17
C LEU A 7 1.15 10.51 -1.20
N GLU A 8 0.44 11.62 -1.09
CA GLU A 8 -1.02 11.69 -1.17
C GLU A 8 -1.53 11.24 -2.54
N GLU A 9 -0.91 11.71 -3.64
CA GLU A 9 -1.25 11.30 -5.00
C GLU A 9 -1.07 9.79 -5.21
N TYR A 10 -0.02 9.20 -4.63
CA TYR A 10 0.18 7.75 -4.66
C TYR A 10 -0.97 6.99 -3.98
N TYR A 11 -1.39 7.43 -2.78
CA TYR A 11 -2.49 6.79 -2.06
C TYR A 11 -3.82 6.92 -2.80
N HIS A 12 -4.05 8.05 -3.47
CA HIS A 12 -5.20 8.23 -4.35
C HIS A 12 -5.18 7.28 -5.54
N LEU A 13 -4.06 7.18 -6.27
CA LEU A 13 -3.90 6.26 -7.39
C LEU A 13 -4.10 4.78 -6.98
N CYS A 14 -3.65 4.43 -5.77
CA CYS A 14 -3.83 3.09 -5.22
C CYS A 14 -5.25 2.82 -4.68
N ASN A 15 -6.15 3.81 -4.72
CA ASN A 15 -7.49 3.74 -4.13
C ASN A 15 -7.45 3.28 -2.66
N TYR A 16 -6.48 3.77 -1.87
CA TYR A 16 -6.23 3.30 -0.51
C TYR A 16 -7.48 3.44 0.38
N ASN A 17 -8.18 4.56 0.26
CA ASN A 17 -9.38 4.87 1.05
C ASN A 17 -10.60 4.00 0.70
N LEU A 18 -10.60 3.35 -0.48
CA LEU A 18 -11.74 2.57 -0.95
C LEU A 18 -11.96 1.30 -0.13
N ALA A 19 -10.89 0.63 0.31
CA ALA A 19 -11.00 -0.59 1.09
C ALA A 19 -11.60 -0.33 2.48
N THR A 20 -11.15 0.75 3.13
CA THR A 20 -11.70 1.22 4.41
C THR A 20 -13.16 1.62 4.27
N ARG A 21 -13.49 2.37 3.22
CA ARG A 21 -14.87 2.78 2.93
C ARG A 21 -15.80 1.57 2.76
N ARG A 22 -15.40 0.60 1.92
CA ARG A 22 -16.19 -0.63 1.68
C ARG A 22 -16.37 -1.49 2.92
N ARG A 23 -15.36 -1.55 3.80
CA ARG A 23 -15.49 -2.25 5.09
C ARG A 23 -16.54 -1.57 5.96
N LYS A 24 -16.54 -0.24 6.00
CA LYS A 24 -17.52 0.53 6.77
C LYS A 24 -18.92 0.37 6.19
N GLU A 25 -19.07 0.52 4.87
CA GLU A 25 -20.33 0.26 4.15
C GLU A 25 -20.87 -1.15 4.48
N HIS A 26 -20.03 -2.19 4.42
CA HIS A 26 -20.40 -3.56 4.79
C HIS A 26 -20.85 -3.68 6.25
N GLN A 27 -20.15 -3.03 7.18
CA GLN A 27 -20.56 -3.01 8.60
C GLN A 27 -21.88 -2.29 8.82
N GLU A 28 -22.12 -1.18 8.12
CA GLU A 28 -23.37 -0.41 8.19
C GLU A 28 -24.55 -1.19 7.57
N CYS A 29 -24.33 -2.02 6.55
CA CYS A 29 -25.37 -2.89 5.99
C CYS A 29 -25.72 -4.10 6.87
N HIS A 30 -24.83 -4.48 7.80
CA HIS A 30 -24.92 -5.72 8.59
C HIS A 30 -24.72 -5.42 10.08
N LEU A 31 -25.39 -4.37 10.57
CA LEU A 31 -25.21 -3.88 11.94
C LEU A 31 -25.56 -4.94 12.99
N ASP A 32 -26.63 -5.70 12.77
CA ASP A 32 -27.09 -6.72 13.71
C ASP A 32 -26.10 -7.90 13.79
N GLU A 33 -25.55 -8.35 12.67
CA GLU A 33 -24.51 -9.37 12.65
C GLU A 33 -23.22 -8.87 13.28
N VAL A 34 -22.79 -7.64 12.96
CA VAL A 34 -21.58 -7.04 13.56
C VAL A 34 -21.71 -6.95 15.07
N LYS A 35 -22.85 -6.42 15.54
CA LYS A 35 -23.13 -6.28 16.97
C LYS A 35 -23.11 -7.66 17.64
N TYR A 36 -23.85 -8.61 17.10
CA TYR A 36 -23.92 -9.97 17.63
C TYR A 36 -22.53 -10.63 17.70
N ILE A 37 -21.73 -10.55 16.63
CA ILE A 37 -20.39 -11.11 16.58
C ILE A 37 -19.47 -10.43 17.60
N SER A 38 -19.62 -9.12 17.80
CA SER A 38 -18.81 -8.35 18.77
C SER A 38 -19.09 -8.72 20.23
N GLU A 39 -20.29 -9.24 20.51
CA GLU A 39 -20.72 -9.68 21.83
C GLU A 39 -20.34 -11.14 22.12
N LEU A 40 -19.82 -11.88 21.12
CA LEU A 40 -19.40 -13.26 21.30
C LEU A 40 -18.21 -13.37 22.29
N PRO A 41 -18.19 -14.42 23.12
CA PRO A 41 -17.08 -14.68 24.03
C PRO A 41 -15.77 -14.89 23.27
N THR A 42 -14.68 -14.32 23.80
CA THR A 42 -13.37 -14.41 23.17
C THR A 42 -12.69 -15.76 23.43
N LEU A 43 -12.05 -16.31 22.41
CA LEU A 43 -11.19 -17.50 22.54
C LEU A 43 -9.83 -17.18 23.20
N LYS A 44 -9.48 -15.90 23.35
CA LYS A 44 -8.21 -15.45 23.94
C LYS A 44 -8.31 -15.42 25.47
N THR A 45 -8.40 -16.58 26.09
CA THR A 45 -8.46 -16.72 27.56
C THR A 45 -7.59 -17.88 28.02
N ALA A 46 -6.97 -17.74 29.19
CA ALA A 46 -6.17 -18.78 29.83
C ALA A 46 -7.01 -19.75 30.67
N HIS A 47 -8.26 -19.37 31.01
CA HIS A 47 -9.16 -20.21 31.80
C HIS A 47 -9.88 -21.22 30.91
N LEU A 48 -9.70 -22.51 31.22
CA LEU A 48 -10.27 -23.62 30.45
C LEU A 48 -11.79 -23.52 30.33
N THR A 49 -12.50 -23.22 31.42
CA THR A 49 -13.98 -23.11 31.40
C THR A 49 -14.46 -22.00 30.47
N SER A 50 -13.84 -20.82 30.55
CA SER A 50 -14.16 -19.70 29.67
C SER A 50 -13.83 -20.03 28.21
N PHE A 51 -12.73 -20.74 27.97
CA PHE A 51 -12.36 -21.20 26.63
C PHE A 51 -13.39 -22.19 26.07
N LEU A 52 -13.81 -23.20 26.85
CA LEU A 52 -14.81 -24.19 26.43
C LEU A 52 -16.17 -23.54 26.15
N LEU A 53 -16.58 -22.59 27.00
CA LEU A 53 -17.78 -21.80 26.76
C LEU A 53 -17.65 -20.98 25.47
N ALA A 54 -16.51 -20.32 25.26
CA ALA A 54 -16.27 -19.53 24.06
C ALA A 54 -16.29 -20.40 22.80
N ALA A 55 -15.59 -21.53 22.83
CA ALA A 55 -15.51 -22.48 21.72
C ALA A 55 -16.87 -23.06 21.36
N SER A 56 -17.65 -23.52 22.35
CA SER A 56 -19.00 -24.03 22.12
C SER A 56 -19.94 -22.97 21.55
N THR A 57 -19.93 -21.76 22.11
CA THR A 57 -20.73 -20.62 21.61
C THR A 57 -20.34 -20.26 20.18
N CYS A 58 -19.05 -20.18 19.85
CA CYS A 58 -18.58 -19.92 18.49
C CYS A 58 -18.99 -21.03 17.52
N LEU A 59 -18.93 -22.29 17.94
CA LEU A 59 -19.30 -23.44 17.11
C LEU A 59 -20.79 -23.44 16.78
N GLN A 60 -21.65 -23.18 17.78
CA GLN A 60 -23.10 -23.05 17.58
C GLN A 60 -23.44 -21.91 16.62
N ASN A 61 -22.65 -20.84 16.64
CA ASN A 61 -22.85 -19.66 15.79
C ASN A 61 -22.04 -19.69 14.49
N TYR A 62 -21.42 -20.83 14.15
CA TYR A 62 -20.52 -20.94 13.01
C TYR A 62 -21.13 -20.43 11.71
N GLN A 63 -22.36 -20.84 11.38
CA GLN A 63 -23.03 -20.44 10.15
C GLN A 63 -23.21 -18.92 10.06
N ARG A 64 -23.61 -18.28 11.16
CA ARG A 64 -23.83 -16.83 11.22
C ARG A 64 -22.53 -16.06 11.04
N ILE A 65 -21.47 -16.48 11.76
CA ILE A 65 -20.13 -15.89 11.66
C ILE A 65 -19.56 -16.09 10.25
N HIS A 66 -19.70 -17.30 9.71
CA HIS A 66 -19.25 -17.66 8.37
C HIS A 66 -19.94 -16.81 7.32
N ASN A 67 -21.26 -16.66 7.38
CA ASN A 67 -22.00 -15.84 6.42
C ASN A 67 -21.51 -14.38 6.48
N TYR A 68 -21.36 -13.78 7.65
CA TYR A 68 -20.88 -12.40 7.74
C TYR A 68 -19.50 -12.14 7.09
N TYR A 69 -18.52 -13.03 7.32
CA TYR A 69 -17.14 -12.82 6.83
C TYR A 69 -16.86 -13.41 5.45
N CYS A 70 -17.52 -14.52 5.12
CA CYS A 70 -17.23 -15.34 3.95
C CYS A 70 -18.30 -15.26 2.87
N GLN A 71 -19.50 -14.74 3.15
CA GLN A 71 -20.50 -14.48 2.10
C GLN A 71 -19.90 -13.56 1.03
N ASP A 72 -20.06 -13.99 -0.22
CA ASP A 72 -19.51 -13.38 -1.43
C ASP A 72 -17.98 -13.19 -1.46
N LYS A 73 -17.24 -13.83 -0.55
CA LYS A 73 -15.80 -13.69 -0.37
C LYS A 73 -15.37 -12.21 -0.35
N TRP A 74 -16.21 -11.33 0.19
CA TRP A 74 -16.09 -9.89 0.02
C TRP A 74 -14.73 -9.36 0.50
N SER A 75 -14.24 -9.89 1.62
CA SER A 75 -12.97 -9.52 2.23
C SER A 75 -11.77 -9.93 1.36
N GLN A 76 -11.81 -11.13 0.79
CA GLN A 76 -10.79 -11.65 -0.11
C GLN A 76 -10.78 -10.87 -1.44
N LYS A 77 -11.97 -10.63 -2.02
CA LYS A 77 -12.16 -9.82 -3.22
C LYS A 77 -11.64 -8.39 -3.02
N SER A 78 -11.90 -7.80 -1.85
CA SER A 78 -11.39 -6.48 -1.48
C SER A 78 -9.86 -6.45 -1.39
N LYS A 79 -9.25 -7.41 -0.67
CA LYS A 79 -7.78 -7.55 -0.57
C LYS A 79 -7.12 -7.69 -1.95
N PHE A 80 -7.67 -8.55 -2.81
CA PHE A 80 -7.15 -8.74 -4.16
C PHE A 80 -7.30 -7.47 -5.02
N LYS A 81 -8.45 -6.78 -4.94
CA LYS A 81 -8.65 -5.51 -5.64
C LYS A 81 -7.65 -4.44 -5.20
N THR A 82 -7.39 -4.33 -3.89
CA THR A 82 -6.37 -3.41 -3.36
C THR A 82 -4.98 -3.75 -3.91
N TYR A 83 -4.62 -5.03 -3.96
CA TYR A 83 -3.36 -5.47 -4.56
C TYR A 83 -3.25 -5.02 -6.03
N ILE A 84 -4.27 -5.29 -6.86
CA ILE A 84 -4.30 -4.87 -8.27
C ILE A 84 -4.17 -3.34 -8.39
N ASN A 85 -4.84 -2.57 -7.53
CA ASN A 85 -4.76 -1.11 -7.57
C ASN A 85 -3.37 -0.59 -7.19
N LYS A 86 -2.69 -1.20 -6.22
CA LYS A 86 -1.29 -0.86 -5.89
C LYS A 86 -0.35 -1.11 -7.06
N GLN A 87 -0.53 -2.23 -7.77
CA GLN A 87 0.25 -2.55 -8.96
C GLN A 87 0.02 -1.50 -10.07
N LYS A 88 -1.25 -1.12 -10.31
CA LYS A 88 -1.59 -0.06 -11.26
C LYS A 88 -1.01 1.30 -10.88
N GLY A 89 -1.12 1.70 -9.61
CA GLY A 89 -0.55 2.96 -9.11
C GLY A 89 0.97 3.01 -9.27
N THR A 90 1.66 1.91 -8.95
CA THR A 90 3.10 1.78 -9.14
C THR A 90 3.48 1.91 -10.62
N LYS A 91 2.78 1.18 -11.50
CA LYS A 91 3.00 1.24 -12.95
C LYS A 91 2.83 2.66 -13.49
N GLU A 92 1.80 3.36 -13.05
CA GLU A 92 1.52 4.74 -13.47
C GLU A 92 2.62 5.71 -12.99
N ILE A 93 3.11 5.55 -11.75
CA ILE A 93 4.23 6.36 -11.24
C ILE A 93 5.50 6.10 -12.04
N VAL A 94 5.85 4.83 -12.29
CA VAL A 94 7.02 4.47 -13.12
C VAL A 94 6.91 5.11 -14.49
N LYS A 95 5.75 4.99 -15.15
CA LYS A 95 5.51 5.62 -16.47
C LYS A 95 5.71 7.13 -16.45
N ARG A 96 5.26 7.82 -15.38
CA ARG A 96 5.43 9.27 -15.24
C ARG A 96 6.88 9.68 -14.98
N LEU A 97 7.60 8.88 -14.19
CA LEU A 97 8.97 9.18 -13.78
C LEU A 97 10.01 8.85 -14.83
N PHE A 98 9.82 7.78 -15.60
CA PHE A 98 10.82 7.29 -16.55
C PHE A 98 10.37 7.52 -17.98
N ASP A 99 9.20 6.98 -18.38
CA ASP A 99 8.78 7.00 -19.79
C ASP A 99 8.38 8.40 -20.29
N ASN A 100 7.80 9.23 -19.41
CA ASN A 100 7.36 10.59 -19.76
C ASN A 100 8.31 11.69 -19.26
N SER A 101 9.47 11.32 -18.74
CA SER A 101 10.42 12.28 -18.19
C SER A 101 11.48 12.67 -19.21
N LYS A 102 11.43 13.91 -19.66
CA LYS A 102 12.52 14.51 -20.46
C LYS A 102 13.90 14.44 -19.78
N LYS A 103 13.96 14.27 -18.45
CA LYS A 103 15.20 14.18 -17.68
C LYS A 103 15.81 12.77 -17.70
N TYR A 104 14.99 11.74 -17.82
CA TYR A 104 15.44 10.34 -17.83
C TYR A 104 15.17 9.66 -19.17
N ASP A 105 14.82 10.45 -20.18
CA ASP A 105 14.67 9.98 -21.55
C ASP A 105 15.97 9.33 -22.00
N LYS A 106 15.89 8.20 -22.70
CA LYS A 106 17.08 7.43 -23.12
C LYS A 106 18.01 8.24 -24.04
N THR A 107 17.47 9.30 -24.65
CA THR A 107 18.15 10.28 -25.51
C THR A 107 18.58 11.55 -24.76
N SER A 108 18.20 11.71 -23.49
CA SER A 108 18.57 12.88 -22.70
C SER A 108 20.04 12.76 -22.28
N ALA A 109 20.86 13.73 -22.69
CA ALA A 109 22.28 13.82 -22.37
C ALA A 109 22.54 14.21 -20.89
N VAL A 110 21.77 13.65 -19.96
CA VAL A 110 21.94 13.86 -18.52
C VAL A 110 23.13 13.02 -18.07
N GLY A 111 24.32 13.60 -18.21
CA GLY A 111 25.60 12.95 -17.96
C GLY A 111 26.72 13.37 -18.90
N ALA A 112 26.42 14.12 -19.97
CA ALA A 112 27.44 14.78 -20.77
C ALA A 112 28.10 15.89 -19.94
N LYS A 113 29.01 15.51 -19.06
CA LYS A 113 30.02 16.42 -18.50
C LYS A 113 30.68 17.06 -19.72
N ASN A 114 30.47 18.35 -19.91
CA ASN A 114 31.37 19.16 -20.72
C ASN A 114 32.76 18.98 -20.11
N GLN A 115 33.55 18.06 -20.68
CA GLN A 115 34.99 18.08 -20.50
C GLN A 115 35.45 19.33 -21.24
N ASN A 116 35.40 20.48 -20.56
CA ASN A 116 36.20 21.61 -20.99
C ASN A 116 37.66 21.16 -20.86
N PRO A 117 38.48 21.20 -21.92
CA PRO A 117 39.91 21.00 -21.77
C PRO A 117 40.44 22.24 -21.04
N VAL A 118 40.51 22.16 -19.71
CA VAL A 118 41.24 23.14 -18.92
C VAL A 118 42.69 22.99 -19.36
N LYS A 119 43.17 23.93 -20.18
CA LYS A 119 44.60 24.05 -20.52
C LYS A 119 45.34 24.26 -19.20
N SER A 120 45.94 23.20 -18.69
CA SER A 120 46.91 23.21 -17.60
C SER A 120 48.03 24.17 -17.97
N LYS A 121 48.01 25.40 -17.44
CA LYS A 121 49.20 26.25 -17.38
C LYS A 121 50.02 25.76 -16.20
N HIS A 122 50.95 24.85 -16.47
CA HIS A 122 51.96 24.45 -15.51
C HIS A 122 52.84 25.67 -15.24
N VAL A 123 52.84 26.17 -14.00
CA VAL A 123 53.85 27.09 -13.51
C VAL A 123 54.87 26.24 -12.74
N PRO A 124 56.17 26.25 -13.09
CA PRO A 124 57.18 25.58 -12.29
C PRO A 124 57.45 26.42 -11.03
N LEU A 125 57.48 25.77 -9.87
CA LEU A 125 57.92 26.38 -8.61
C LEU A 125 59.44 26.59 -8.67
N SER A 126 59.89 27.78 -8.24
CA SER A 126 61.30 28.15 -8.16
C SER A 126 62.06 27.28 -7.14
N PRO A 127 63.37 27.01 -7.36
CA PRO A 127 64.15 26.17 -6.45
C PRO A 127 64.40 26.90 -5.14
N LEU A 128 64.30 26.17 -4.03
CA LEU A 128 64.68 26.62 -2.70
C LEU A 128 66.21 26.51 -2.59
N ASN A 129 66.89 27.61 -2.26
CA ASN A 129 68.30 27.63 -1.84
C ASN A 129 68.45 27.05 -0.43
#